data_AF-A0A812ZQ90-F1
#
_entry.id   AF-A0A812ZQ90-F1
#
_cell.length_a   1.000
_cell.length_b   1.000
_cell.length_c   1.000
_cell.angle_alpha   90.00
_cell.angle_beta   90.00
_cell.angle_gamma   90.00
#
_symmetry.space_group_name_H-M   'P 1'
#
loop_
_entity.id
_entity.type
_entity.pdbx_description
1 polymer ?
#
loop_
_entity_poly.entity_id
_entity_poly.type
_entity_poly.pdbx_seq_one_letter_code
_entity_poly.pdbx_strand_id
1 'polypeptide(L)'
;MAGKRKKCRQRSNPAPADGTRTCSKSHTSFDGGLSSLLGNAIGVEEFRQSFFEQRPLHIQRAGSNKYYAQLDGVSTPERLFKLMEEGAVPVYRVNMFRCKDGSNKETPNPPPTSAADVRRLFAEGWSIQWLQPQQEHDALASLVVALETEFGCLVGVNAYLTPPGTQGLAPHWDDVEVFVLQLGGKKAWTLHASSSTTPSPTLPRYMAKAQSF
;
A
#
# COMPACT_ATOMS: atom_id res chain seq x y z
N MET A 1 33.84 -68.09 34.31
CA MET A 1 33.14 -68.42 33.05
C MET A 1 31.65 -68.19 33.23
N ALA A 2 30.98 -67.62 32.21
CA ALA A 2 29.53 -67.61 31.92
C ALA A 2 28.55 -67.17 33.04
N GLY A 3 27.54 -66.32 32.83
CA GLY A 3 27.01 -65.73 31.61
C GLY A 3 25.86 -64.77 31.97
N LYS A 4 25.69 -63.72 31.15
CA LYS A 4 24.59 -62.76 31.22
C LYS A 4 23.30 -63.36 30.62
N ARG A 5 22.14 -63.09 31.22
CA ARG A 5 20.86 -62.99 30.50
C ARG A 5 20.08 -61.75 30.95
N LYS A 6 19.74 -60.92 29.94
CA LYS A 6 19.00 -59.67 30.00
C LYS A 6 17.52 -59.93 30.37
N LYS A 7 16.91 -59.03 31.14
CA LYS A 7 15.45 -58.83 31.16
C LYS A 7 15.14 -57.36 30.87
N CYS A 8 14.32 -57.16 29.86
CA CYS A 8 13.83 -55.90 29.34
C CYS A 8 12.97 -55.18 30.39
N ARG A 9 13.20 -53.88 30.62
CA ARG A 9 12.27 -52.99 31.32
C ARG A 9 11.77 -51.97 30.29
N GLN A 10 10.48 -52.06 29.97
CA GLN A 10 9.77 -51.05 29.21
C GLN A 10 9.79 -49.74 30.02
N ARG A 11 10.27 -48.65 29.41
CA ARG A 11 10.06 -47.29 29.91
C ARG A 11 8.90 -46.70 29.13
N SER A 12 7.82 -46.36 29.83
CA SER A 12 6.74 -45.54 29.31
C SER A 12 7.23 -44.10 29.13
N ASN A 13 6.99 -43.51 27.96
CA ASN A 13 7.13 -42.07 27.76
C ASN A 13 5.88 -41.36 28.28
N PRO A 14 6.00 -40.21 28.99
CA PRO A 14 4.85 -39.36 29.23
C PRO A 14 4.51 -38.56 27.97
N ALA A 15 3.21 -38.36 27.72
CA ALA A 15 2.67 -37.57 26.62
C ALA A 15 3.08 -36.09 26.74
N PRO A 16 3.26 -35.35 25.63
CA PRO A 16 3.55 -33.93 25.69
C PRO A 16 2.32 -33.16 26.16
N ALA A 17 2.54 -32.20 27.06
CA ALA A 17 1.51 -31.29 27.54
C ALA A 17 1.01 -30.40 26.38
N ASP A 18 -0.31 -30.40 26.20
CA ASP A 18 -1.04 -29.54 25.29
C ASP A 18 -1.00 -28.09 25.80
N GLY A 19 0.06 -27.38 25.40
CA GLY A 19 0.19 -25.95 25.61
C GLY A 19 -0.48 -25.21 24.46
N THR A 20 -1.80 -25.09 24.50
CA THR A 20 -2.55 -24.15 23.66
C THR A 20 -2.12 -22.73 24.03
N ARG A 21 -1.08 -22.27 23.36
CA ARG A 21 -0.61 -20.89 23.41
C ARG A 21 -1.68 -20.05 22.72
N THR A 22 -2.59 -19.48 23.49
CA THR A 22 -3.54 -18.47 23.02
C THR A 22 -2.74 -17.26 22.57
N CYS A 23 -2.47 -17.21 21.26
CA CYS A 23 -1.91 -16.03 20.61
C CYS A 23 -2.95 -14.93 20.75
N SER A 24 -2.66 -13.93 21.59
CA SER A 24 -3.43 -12.69 21.61
C SER A 24 -3.41 -12.12 20.20
N LYS A 25 -4.56 -12.07 19.52
CA LYS A 25 -4.68 -11.46 18.20
C LYS A 25 -4.18 -10.01 18.32
N SER A 26 -3.03 -9.73 17.72
CA SER A 26 -2.61 -8.34 17.54
C SER A 26 -3.65 -7.68 16.64
N HIS A 27 -4.10 -6.49 17.01
CA HIS A 27 -5.09 -5.67 16.29
C HIS A 27 -4.57 -5.15 14.92
N THR A 28 -3.70 -5.89 14.25
CA THR A 28 -2.76 -5.39 13.23
C THR A 28 -2.64 -6.31 12.01
N SER A 29 -3.67 -7.12 11.70
CA SER A 29 -3.72 -7.86 10.45
C SER A 29 -4.66 -7.15 9.48
N PHE A 30 -4.23 -6.98 8.23
CA PHE A 30 -5.05 -6.43 7.14
C PHE A 30 -6.04 -7.45 6.57
N ASP A 31 -6.20 -8.61 7.21
CA ASP A 31 -7.09 -9.68 6.75
C ASP A 31 -8.56 -9.26 6.80
N GLY A 32 -8.88 -8.16 7.47
CA GLY A 32 -10.23 -7.58 7.54
C GLY A 32 -10.66 -6.77 6.31
N GLY A 33 -9.86 -6.69 5.23
CA GLY A 33 -10.24 -6.00 4.00
C GLY A 33 -10.62 -4.54 4.23
N LEU A 34 -11.80 -4.11 3.77
CA LEU A 34 -12.30 -2.74 3.97
C LEU A 34 -12.36 -2.33 5.43
N SER A 35 -12.76 -3.23 6.34
CA SER A 35 -12.86 -2.89 7.76
C SER A 35 -11.50 -2.47 8.34
N SER A 36 -10.40 -3.04 7.84
CA SER A 36 -9.04 -2.67 8.24
C SER A 36 -8.61 -1.32 7.66
N LEU A 37 -9.07 -0.95 6.47
CA LEU A 37 -8.83 0.34 5.84
C LEU A 37 -9.62 1.47 6.47
N LEU A 38 -10.86 1.21 6.90
CA LEU A 38 -11.76 2.19 7.51
C LEU A 38 -11.47 2.34 9.00
N GLY A 39 -11.13 1.24 9.69
CA GLY A 39 -10.91 1.22 11.13
C GLY A 39 -12.19 1.57 11.89
N ASN A 40 -12.06 2.31 12.99
CA ASN A 40 -13.21 2.74 13.81
C ASN A 40 -13.86 4.05 13.34
N ALA A 41 -13.46 4.60 12.19
CA ALA A 41 -13.97 5.88 11.70
C ALA A 41 -15.38 5.78 11.10
N ILE A 42 -15.67 4.67 10.43
CA ILE A 42 -16.95 4.40 9.76
C ILE A 42 -17.13 2.89 9.58
N GLY A 43 -18.37 2.40 9.65
CA GLY A 43 -18.68 1.01 9.33
C GLY A 43 -18.58 0.70 7.84
N VAL A 44 -18.26 -0.54 7.48
CA VAL A 44 -18.19 -0.96 6.06
C VAL A 44 -19.51 -0.71 5.32
N GLU A 45 -20.65 -1.01 5.96
CA GLU A 45 -21.95 -0.81 5.34
C GLU A 45 -22.27 0.68 5.10
N GLU A 46 -21.98 1.52 6.08
CA GLU A 46 -22.17 2.97 5.95
C GLU A 46 -21.27 3.56 4.86
N PHE A 47 -20.01 3.08 4.76
CA PHE A 47 -19.09 3.45 3.68
C PHE A 47 -19.67 3.08 2.31
N ARG A 48 -20.16 1.84 2.15
CA ARG A 48 -20.75 1.38 0.89
C ARG A 48 -21.98 2.18 0.49
N GLN A 49 -22.85 2.50 1.46
CA GLN A 49 -24.10 3.21 1.20
C GLN A 49 -23.92 4.71 0.97
N SER A 50 -22.91 5.35 1.57
CA SER A 50 -22.83 6.81 1.62
C SER A 50 -21.59 7.42 0.96
N PHE A 51 -20.62 6.62 0.54
CA PHE A 51 -19.33 7.09 0.01
C PHE A 51 -18.86 6.35 -1.24
N PHE A 52 -18.80 5.02 -1.21
CA PHE A 52 -18.33 4.22 -2.36
C PHE A 52 -19.09 4.60 -3.64
N GLU A 53 -18.36 4.91 -4.72
CA GLU A 53 -18.87 5.40 -6.01
C GLU A 53 -19.73 6.70 -5.96
N GLN A 54 -19.79 7.39 -4.83
CA GLN A 54 -20.65 8.57 -4.64
C GLN A 54 -19.86 9.83 -4.31
N ARG A 55 -18.92 9.75 -3.36
CA ARG A 55 -18.13 10.91 -2.93
C ARG A 55 -16.87 10.50 -2.17
N PRO A 56 -15.83 11.36 -2.15
CA PRO A 56 -14.63 11.10 -1.37
C PRO A 56 -14.90 10.96 0.12
N LEU A 57 -14.20 10.03 0.77
CA LEU A 57 -14.10 9.90 2.22
C LEU A 57 -12.67 10.25 2.66
N HIS A 58 -12.53 11.23 3.53
CA HIS A 58 -11.25 11.54 4.18
C HIS A 58 -11.29 11.13 5.66
N ILE A 59 -10.41 10.20 6.04
CA ILE A 59 -10.24 9.77 7.44
C ILE A 59 -8.92 10.31 7.97
N GLN A 60 -8.99 11.34 8.83
CA GLN A 60 -7.83 11.80 9.57
C GLN A 60 -7.65 10.95 10.83
N ARG A 61 -6.58 10.16 10.89
CA ARG A 61 -6.28 9.30 12.04
C ARG A 61 -5.53 10.09 13.12
N ALA A 62 -6.02 10.04 14.36
CA ALA A 62 -5.35 10.66 15.50
C ALA A 62 -4.19 9.78 16.01
N GLY A 63 -3.04 10.39 16.31
CA GLY A 63 -1.87 9.73 16.89
C GLY A 63 -0.71 9.51 15.91
N SER A 64 0.51 9.30 16.45
CA SER A 64 1.73 9.03 15.69
C SER A 64 1.48 7.96 14.62
N ASN A 65 2.03 8.14 13.42
CA ASN A 65 1.98 7.39 12.16
C ASN A 65 2.01 5.83 12.21
N LYS A 66 1.31 5.22 13.16
CA LYS A 66 1.43 3.82 13.58
C LYS A 66 0.31 2.95 13.06
N TYR A 67 -0.80 3.54 12.61
CA TYR A 67 -1.93 2.77 12.10
C TYR A 67 -1.52 1.86 10.94
N TYR A 68 -0.63 2.36 10.08
CA TYR A 68 -0.05 1.61 8.97
C TYR A 68 1.38 1.13 9.26
N ALA A 69 1.77 0.96 10.53
CA ALA A 69 3.15 0.57 10.89
C ALA A 69 3.58 -0.75 10.26
N GLN A 70 2.65 -1.68 10.02
CA GLN A 70 2.94 -2.94 9.34
C GLN A 70 3.23 -2.78 7.84
N LEU A 71 3.06 -1.59 7.25
CA LEU A 71 3.44 -1.23 5.88
C LEU A 71 4.77 -0.47 5.82
N ASP A 72 5.55 -0.48 6.91
CA ASP A 72 6.85 0.15 6.95
C ASP A 72 7.77 -0.40 5.85
N GLY A 73 8.66 0.45 5.34
CA GLY A 73 9.53 0.14 4.21
C GLY A 73 8.93 0.42 2.84
N VAL A 74 7.61 0.41 2.66
CA VAL A 74 6.97 0.84 1.39
C VAL A 74 7.13 2.35 1.20
N SER A 75 7.10 3.11 2.30
CA SER A 75 7.23 4.57 2.30
C SER A 75 8.67 5.09 2.29
N THR A 76 9.67 4.19 2.28
CA THR A 76 11.07 4.55 2.51
C THR A 76 11.87 4.39 1.20
N PRO A 77 12.29 5.49 0.54
CA PRO A 77 13.04 5.41 -0.71
C PRO A 77 14.28 4.52 -0.62
N GLU A 78 14.99 4.55 0.51
CA GLU A 78 16.19 3.74 0.74
C GLU A 78 15.90 2.24 0.70
N ARG A 79 14.71 1.81 1.14
CA ARG A 79 14.30 0.40 1.07
C ARG A 79 14.07 -0.02 -0.37
N LEU A 80 13.39 0.81 -1.16
CA LEU A 80 13.21 0.58 -2.60
C LEU A 80 14.56 0.50 -3.30
N PHE A 81 15.45 1.47 -3.09
CA PHE A 81 16.76 1.46 -3.75
C PHE A 81 17.57 0.20 -3.42
N LYS A 82 17.55 -0.25 -2.16
CA LYS A 82 18.18 -1.50 -1.76
C LYS A 82 17.58 -2.71 -2.50
N LEU A 83 16.25 -2.80 -2.59
CA LEU A 83 15.58 -3.88 -3.33
C LEU A 83 15.92 -3.87 -4.82
N MET A 84 16.13 -2.68 -5.42
CA MET A 84 16.57 -2.56 -6.81
C MET A 84 18.04 -2.99 -6.98
N GLU A 85 18.92 -2.61 -6.06
CA GLU A 85 20.34 -3.01 -6.04
C GLU A 85 20.50 -4.53 -5.86
N GLU A 86 19.62 -5.16 -5.08
CA GLU A 86 19.54 -6.62 -4.88
C GLU A 86 18.87 -7.36 -6.05
N GLY A 87 18.31 -6.63 -7.02
CA GLY A 87 17.62 -7.20 -8.19
C GLY A 87 16.19 -7.71 -7.93
N ALA A 88 15.67 -7.53 -6.71
CA ALA A 88 14.30 -7.90 -6.35
C ALA A 88 13.27 -7.00 -7.05
N VAL A 89 13.59 -5.71 -7.21
CA VAL A 89 12.74 -4.76 -7.95
C VAL A 89 13.49 -4.29 -9.21
N PRO A 90 13.17 -4.84 -10.39
CA PRO A 90 13.77 -4.39 -11.64
C PRO A 90 13.31 -2.97 -12.01
N VAL A 91 14.15 -2.24 -12.75
CA VAL A 91 13.91 -0.82 -13.12
C VAL A 91 12.57 -0.60 -13.83
N TYR A 92 12.10 -1.57 -14.64
CA TYR A 92 10.81 -1.46 -15.34
C TYR A 92 9.59 -1.45 -14.40
N ARG A 93 9.75 -1.82 -13.12
CA ARG A 93 8.70 -1.70 -12.09
C ARG A 93 8.70 -0.32 -11.40
N VAL A 94 9.45 0.63 -11.94
CA VAL A 94 9.50 2.01 -11.44
C VAL A 94 9.26 2.99 -12.59
N ASN A 95 8.22 3.81 -12.45
CA ASN A 95 8.03 4.99 -13.29
C ASN A 95 8.53 6.23 -12.54
N MET A 96 9.09 7.19 -13.28
CA MET A 96 9.53 8.46 -12.73
C MET A 96 8.88 9.63 -13.47
N PHE A 97 8.42 10.62 -12.71
CA PHE A 97 7.75 11.79 -13.28
C PHE A 97 7.83 13.01 -12.35
N ARG A 98 7.65 14.19 -12.95
CA ARG A 98 7.47 15.45 -12.20
C ARG A 98 6.50 16.35 -12.93
N CYS A 99 5.95 17.31 -12.21
CA CYS A 99 5.10 18.38 -12.71
C CYS A 99 5.65 19.68 -12.12
N LYS A 100 5.96 20.66 -12.97
CA LYS A 100 6.46 21.97 -12.55
C LYS A 100 5.33 22.97 -12.66
N ASP A 101 5.00 23.67 -11.58
CA ASP A 101 4.07 24.81 -11.60
C ASP A 101 2.70 24.51 -12.23
N GLY A 102 2.18 23.28 -12.04
CA GLY A 102 0.91 22.85 -12.63
C GLY A 102 0.96 22.59 -14.15
N SER A 103 2.15 22.54 -14.75
CA SER A 103 2.38 22.16 -16.14
C SER A 103 2.02 20.69 -16.40
N ASN A 104 2.16 20.27 -17.66
CA ASN A 104 2.07 18.86 -18.01
C ASN A 104 3.09 18.00 -17.24
N LYS A 105 2.72 16.73 -17.03
CA LYS A 105 3.61 15.68 -16.51
C LYS A 105 4.83 15.55 -17.44
N GLU A 106 6.01 15.62 -16.85
CA GLU A 106 7.29 15.31 -17.49
C GLU A 106 7.76 13.92 -17.07
N THR A 107 8.50 13.24 -17.95
CA THR A 107 9.25 12.00 -17.66
C THR A 107 10.73 12.22 -17.97
N PRO A 108 11.66 11.56 -17.25
CA PRO A 108 13.08 11.66 -17.55
C PRO A 108 13.38 11.25 -18.99
N ASN A 109 14.27 11.99 -19.65
CA ASN A 109 14.80 11.66 -20.96
C ASN A 109 16.32 11.89 -20.94
N PRO A 110 17.16 10.84 -21.00
CA PRO A 110 16.79 9.43 -21.15
C PRO A 110 16.06 8.85 -19.91
N PRO A 111 15.30 7.75 -20.07
CA PRO A 111 14.70 7.04 -18.94
C PRO A 111 15.78 6.39 -18.05
N PRO A 112 15.49 6.14 -16.76
CA PRO A 112 16.43 5.45 -15.89
C PRO A 112 16.69 4.03 -16.38
N THR A 113 17.95 3.57 -16.31
CA THR A 113 18.32 2.20 -16.69
C THR A 113 18.92 1.42 -15.52
N SER A 114 19.09 2.07 -14.36
CA SER A 114 19.72 1.49 -13.18
C SER A 114 19.09 2.00 -11.88
N ALA A 115 19.31 1.29 -10.77
CA ALA A 115 18.95 1.76 -9.43
C ALA A 115 19.65 3.10 -9.08
N ALA A 116 20.88 3.29 -9.55
CA ALA A 116 21.65 4.52 -9.37
C ALA A 116 20.98 5.72 -10.08
N ASP A 117 20.45 5.52 -11.30
CA ASP A 117 19.70 6.56 -11.99
C ASP A 117 18.42 6.94 -11.25
N VAL A 118 17.66 5.94 -10.76
CA VAL A 118 16.43 6.20 -10.01
C VAL A 118 16.74 6.99 -8.73
N ARG A 119 17.78 6.61 -7.99
CA ARG A 119 18.23 7.32 -6.79
C ARG A 119 18.65 8.77 -7.10
N ARG A 120 19.43 8.97 -8.16
CA ARG A 120 19.88 10.30 -8.61
C ARG A 120 18.69 11.17 -9.02
N LEU A 121 17.80 10.67 -9.87
CA LEU A 121 16.61 11.40 -10.31
C LEU A 121 15.68 11.72 -9.13
N PHE A 122 15.53 10.83 -8.15
CA PHE A 122 14.75 11.14 -6.96
C PHE A 122 15.34 12.33 -6.18
N ALA A 123 16.67 12.37 -6.02
CA ALA A 123 17.37 13.50 -5.40
C ALA A 123 17.23 14.81 -6.21
N GLU A 124 17.06 14.72 -7.53
CA GLU A 124 16.79 15.86 -8.44
C GLU A 124 15.32 16.31 -8.44
N GLY A 125 14.46 15.74 -7.59
CA GLY A 125 13.08 16.17 -7.41
C GLY A 125 12.04 15.38 -8.21
N TRP A 126 12.42 14.28 -8.86
CA TRP A 126 11.48 13.41 -9.57
C TRP A 126 10.73 12.50 -8.59
N SER A 127 9.40 12.41 -8.74
CA SER A 127 8.60 11.43 -8.00
C SER A 127 8.78 10.04 -8.58
N ILE A 128 8.72 9.03 -7.70
CA ILE A 128 8.72 7.62 -8.04
C ILE A 128 7.29 7.08 -7.92
N GLN A 129 6.87 6.28 -8.90
CA GLN A 129 5.79 5.31 -8.77
C GLN A 129 6.40 3.91 -8.82
N TRP A 130 6.41 3.22 -7.68
CA TRP A 130 6.78 1.81 -7.57
C TRP A 130 5.54 0.95 -7.83
N LEU A 131 5.61 0.16 -8.90
CA LEU A 131 4.55 -0.73 -9.36
C LEU A 131 4.53 -2.03 -8.56
N GLN A 132 3.35 -2.37 -8.05
CA GLN A 132 3.04 -3.63 -7.39
C GLN A 132 3.93 -3.97 -6.17
N PRO A 133 4.13 -3.06 -5.20
CA PRO A 133 4.99 -3.30 -4.04
C PRO A 133 4.54 -4.49 -3.16
N GLN A 134 3.32 -4.99 -3.33
CA GLN A 134 2.83 -6.19 -2.68
C GLN A 134 3.65 -7.45 -3.04
N GLN A 135 4.39 -7.46 -4.15
CA GLN A 135 5.26 -8.58 -4.51
C GLN A 135 6.44 -8.74 -3.54
N GLU A 136 6.85 -7.66 -2.85
CA GLU A 136 7.96 -7.65 -1.88
C GLU A 136 7.49 -7.40 -0.45
N HIS A 137 6.19 -7.38 -0.21
CA HIS A 137 5.62 -6.94 1.07
C HIS A 137 4.39 -7.75 1.49
N ASP A 138 4.58 -8.75 2.35
CA ASP A 138 3.55 -9.70 2.77
C ASP A 138 2.28 -9.04 3.32
N ALA A 139 2.39 -8.02 4.17
CA ALA A 139 1.20 -7.37 4.72
C ALA A 139 0.37 -6.62 3.64
N LEU A 140 1.00 -6.11 2.58
CA LEU A 140 0.28 -5.56 1.43
C LEU A 140 -0.34 -6.68 0.61
N ALA A 141 0.37 -7.80 0.41
CA ALA A 141 -0.18 -8.96 -0.29
C ALA A 141 -1.44 -9.50 0.41
N SER A 142 -1.41 -9.64 1.74
CA SER A 142 -2.58 -10.04 2.54
C SER A 142 -3.74 -9.05 2.39
N LEU A 143 -3.46 -7.73 2.44
CA LEU A 143 -4.47 -6.70 2.23
C LEU A 143 -5.10 -6.80 0.83
N VAL A 144 -4.28 -6.96 -0.21
CA VAL A 144 -4.73 -7.11 -1.60
C VAL A 144 -5.66 -8.32 -1.72
N VAL A 145 -5.25 -9.49 -1.24
CA VAL A 145 -6.07 -10.71 -1.29
C VAL A 145 -7.41 -10.52 -0.56
N ALA A 146 -7.39 -9.89 0.61
CA ALA A 146 -8.63 -9.62 1.36
C ALA A 146 -9.57 -8.70 0.58
N LEU A 147 -9.04 -7.64 -0.04
CA LEU A 147 -9.82 -6.70 -0.85
C LEU A 147 -10.32 -7.33 -2.16
N GLU A 148 -9.50 -8.12 -2.86
CA GLU A 148 -9.92 -8.86 -4.07
C GLU A 148 -11.07 -9.82 -3.76
N THR A 149 -10.97 -10.53 -2.63
CA THR A 149 -12.03 -11.41 -2.15
C THR A 149 -13.32 -10.62 -1.85
N GLU A 150 -13.20 -9.45 -1.23
CA GLU A 150 -14.34 -8.64 -0.83
C GLU A 150 -15.02 -7.93 -2.01
N PHE A 151 -14.26 -7.45 -2.98
CA PHE A 151 -14.78 -6.73 -4.15
C PHE A 151 -15.12 -7.64 -5.33
N GLY A 152 -14.56 -8.85 -5.40
CA GLY A 152 -14.73 -9.74 -6.55
C GLY A 152 -14.06 -9.23 -7.83
N CYS A 153 -13.05 -8.36 -7.70
CA CYS A 153 -12.28 -7.80 -8.81
C CYS A 153 -10.79 -7.73 -8.44
N LEU A 154 -9.94 -7.42 -9.43
CA LEU A 154 -8.50 -7.26 -9.22
C LEU A 154 -8.19 -6.01 -8.41
N VAL A 155 -7.26 -6.10 -7.46
CA VAL A 155 -6.80 -4.95 -6.66
C VAL A 155 -5.32 -4.70 -6.93
N GLY A 156 -5.05 -3.59 -7.63
CA GLY A 156 -3.69 -3.11 -7.88
C GLY A 156 -3.19 -2.20 -6.75
N VAL A 157 -1.87 -2.18 -6.53
CA VAL A 157 -1.22 -1.24 -5.61
C VAL A 157 -0.05 -0.56 -6.31
N ASN A 158 0.04 0.75 -6.10
CA ASN A 158 1.19 1.57 -6.47
C ASN A 158 1.66 2.36 -5.25
N ALA A 159 2.96 2.41 -5.01
CA ALA A 159 3.55 3.28 -4.00
C ALA A 159 4.14 4.53 -4.66
N TYR A 160 3.76 5.70 -4.13
CA TYR A 160 4.23 7.00 -4.64
C TYR A 160 5.18 7.65 -3.64
N LEU A 161 6.44 7.83 -4.05
CA LEU A 161 7.44 8.55 -3.26
C LEU A 161 7.70 9.89 -3.94
N THR A 162 7.43 10.99 -3.24
CA THR A 162 7.59 12.35 -3.76
C THR A 162 8.58 13.12 -2.88
N PRO A 163 9.68 13.66 -3.44
CA PRO A 163 10.61 14.50 -2.71
C PRO A 163 9.93 15.75 -2.12
N PRO A 164 10.46 16.33 -1.02
CA PRO A 164 9.92 17.55 -0.43
C PRO A 164 9.89 18.72 -1.43
N GLY A 165 8.79 19.49 -1.42
CA GLY A 165 8.66 20.69 -2.24
C GLY A 165 8.45 20.45 -3.73
N THR A 166 8.16 19.21 -4.16
CA THR A 166 7.90 18.89 -5.57
C THR A 166 6.51 18.31 -5.79
N GLN A 167 6.04 18.38 -7.03
CA GLN A 167 4.80 17.77 -7.49
C GLN A 167 5.12 16.71 -8.55
N GLY A 168 4.48 15.54 -8.45
CA GLY A 168 4.69 14.43 -9.38
C GLY A 168 3.80 14.53 -10.62
N LEU A 169 2.49 14.60 -10.41
CA LEU A 169 1.48 14.53 -11.47
C LEU A 169 0.72 15.85 -11.58
N ALA A 170 0.34 16.21 -12.80
CA ALA A 170 -0.65 17.25 -13.04
C ALA A 170 -2.03 16.80 -12.53
N PRO A 171 -2.98 17.72 -12.28
CA PRO A 171 -4.36 17.35 -11.96
C PRO A 171 -4.94 16.40 -13.02
N HIS A 172 -5.51 15.28 -12.58
CA HIS A 172 -6.11 14.26 -13.44
C HIS A 172 -7.19 13.48 -12.67
N TRP A 173 -7.81 12.53 -13.34
CA TRP A 173 -8.68 11.51 -12.78
C TRP A 173 -8.24 10.13 -13.28
N ASP A 174 -8.57 9.09 -12.53
CA ASP A 174 -8.35 7.69 -12.89
C ASP A 174 -9.70 7.01 -13.19
N ASP A 175 -9.67 5.91 -13.92
CA ASP A 175 -10.83 5.10 -14.30
C ASP A 175 -11.13 3.96 -13.30
N VAL A 176 -10.61 4.08 -12.08
CA VAL A 176 -10.73 3.09 -11.00
C VAL A 176 -11.08 3.76 -9.67
N GLU A 177 -11.69 2.98 -8.76
CA GLU A 177 -11.84 3.39 -7.37
C GLU A 177 -10.47 3.34 -6.65
N VAL A 178 -10.13 4.38 -5.88
CA VAL A 178 -8.82 4.50 -5.23
C VAL A 178 -8.92 4.65 -3.72
N PHE A 179 -8.13 3.86 -2.99
CA PHE A 179 -7.88 4.02 -1.56
C PHE A 179 -6.47 4.56 -1.36
N VAL A 180 -6.34 5.78 -0.82
CA VAL A 180 -5.04 6.42 -0.59
C VAL A 180 -4.61 6.28 0.87
N LEU A 181 -3.42 5.70 1.07
CA LEU A 181 -2.82 5.44 2.37
C LEU A 181 -1.60 6.36 2.56
N GLN A 182 -1.68 7.35 3.45
CA GLN A 182 -0.51 8.18 3.78
C GLN A 182 0.41 7.42 4.74
N LEU A 183 1.53 6.91 4.22
CA LEU A 183 2.46 6.07 4.99
C LEU A 183 3.63 6.85 5.60
N GLY A 184 4.10 7.93 4.97
CA GLY A 184 5.22 8.73 5.45
C GLY A 184 5.12 10.19 5.03
N GLY A 185 5.65 11.10 5.85
CA GLY A 185 5.63 12.54 5.57
C GLY A 185 4.21 13.15 5.52
N LYS A 186 4.06 14.22 4.75
CA LYS A 186 2.79 14.92 4.51
C LYS A 186 2.69 15.27 3.02
N LYS A 187 1.46 15.28 2.49
CA LYS A 187 1.18 15.66 1.11
C LYS A 187 -0.12 16.46 1.08
N ALA A 188 -0.12 17.59 0.40
CA ALA A 188 -1.32 18.39 0.20
C ALA A 188 -2.14 17.77 -0.93
N TRP A 189 -3.43 17.54 -0.69
CA TRP A 189 -4.33 17.00 -1.69
C TRP A 189 -5.42 18.02 -2.04
N THR A 190 -5.65 18.19 -3.33
CA THR A 190 -6.78 18.99 -3.83
C THR A 190 -7.64 18.07 -4.67
N LEU A 191 -8.87 17.83 -4.21
CA LEU A 191 -9.86 17.02 -4.92
C LEU A 191 -10.88 17.94 -5.59
N HIS A 192 -11.19 17.66 -6.85
CA HIS A 192 -12.21 18.38 -7.59
C HIS A 192 -13.44 17.52 -7.72
N ALA A 193 -14.62 18.09 -7.46
CA ALA A 193 -15.85 17.39 -7.75
C ALA A 193 -15.97 17.12 -9.25
N SER A 194 -16.51 15.95 -9.59
CA SER A 194 -16.91 15.62 -10.97
C SER A 194 -17.99 16.61 -11.42
N SER A 195 -17.83 17.22 -12.60
CA SER A 195 -18.83 18.17 -13.13
C SER A 195 -20.06 17.49 -13.73
N SER A 196 -20.08 16.14 -13.85
CA SER A 196 -21.23 15.43 -14.40
C SER A 196 -22.17 14.96 -13.29
N THR A 197 -23.37 15.52 -13.27
CA THR A 197 -24.51 15.05 -12.45
C THR A 197 -25.14 13.75 -12.98
N THR A 198 -24.65 13.20 -14.09
CA THR A 198 -25.17 11.99 -14.74
C THR A 198 -24.15 10.86 -14.61
N PRO A 199 -24.55 9.65 -14.18
CA PRO A 199 -23.71 8.47 -14.32
C PRO A 199 -23.49 8.25 -15.82
N SER A 200 -22.29 8.58 -16.27
CA SER A 200 -21.86 8.42 -17.65
C SER A 200 -20.79 7.35 -17.66
N PRO A 201 -20.79 6.42 -18.64
CA PRO A 201 -19.68 5.49 -18.84
C PRO A 201 -18.39 6.23 -19.27
N THR A 202 -18.46 7.55 -19.49
CA THR A 202 -17.33 8.43 -19.77
C THR A 202 -17.25 9.52 -18.71
N LEU A 203 -16.10 9.57 -18.02
CA LEU A 203 -15.84 10.53 -16.95
C LEU A 203 -15.74 11.97 -17.52
N PRO A 204 -16.24 12.98 -16.79
CA PRO A 204 -16.29 14.34 -17.28
C PRO A 204 -14.91 14.94 -17.54
N ARG A 205 -14.84 15.72 -18.62
CA ARG A 205 -13.62 16.41 -19.06
C ARG A 205 -13.33 17.71 -18.29
N TYR A 206 -14.15 18.05 -17.30
CA TYR A 206 -14.10 19.32 -16.59
C TYR A 206 -14.14 19.09 -15.08
N MET A 207 -13.23 19.74 -14.36
CA MET A 207 -13.15 19.70 -12.90
C MET A 207 -14.06 20.79 -12.30
N ALA A 208 -14.88 20.44 -11.31
CA ALA A 208 -15.67 21.40 -10.55
C ALA A 208 -14.94 21.86 -9.26
N LYS A 209 -15.69 22.42 -8.29
CA LYS A 209 -15.16 23.00 -7.05
C LYS A 209 -14.14 22.09 -6.37
N ALA A 210 -13.03 22.72 -5.94
CA ALA A 210 -11.95 22.06 -5.23
C ALA A 210 -12.24 21.97 -3.72
N GLN A 211 -11.89 20.84 -3.12
CA GLN A 211 -11.75 20.64 -1.68
C GLN A 211 -10.29 20.28 -1.39
N SER A 212 -9.67 20.96 -0.43
CA SER A 212 -8.28 20.72 -0.04
C SER A 212 -8.21 20.02 1.31
N PHE A 213 -7.29 19.06 1.42
CA PHE A 213 -7.04 18.25 2.61
C PHE A 213 -5.55 18.29 2.99
#